data_AF-A0A1E3BMY9-F1
#
_entry.id   AF-A0A1E3BMY9-F1
#
_cell.length_a   1.000
_cell.length_b   1.000
_cell.length_c   1.000
_cell.angle_alpha   90.00
_cell.angle_beta   90.00
_cell.angle_gamma   90.00
#
_symmetry.space_group_name_H-M   'P 1'
#
loop_
_entity.id
_entity.type
_entity.pdbx_description
1 polymer ?
#
loop_
_entity_poly.entity_id
_entity_poly.type
_entity_poly.pdbx_seq_one_letter_code
_entity_poly.pdbx_strand_id
1 'polypeptide(L)'
;MTKFRPCIDLHSGQVKQIVGGTLSDVSSDLKTNYVSKLPADHYAGLYQKHDLRGGHVVKLGPGNDDAAKEALSTWPGGLQVAGGITDENAQYWIDQGAEKVIITSFLFPEGKFSQERLERVLAALGGDRSKLVLDLSCRRKDDTWFVAMNRWQTITEMEINQESISFLEPYCSEFLIHAADVEGLQQGVDEDLVAKLAKWCTIPVTYAGGARHLQDLEKVHVSSQGKVDLTIGSALDIFGGSGVTFDECASPPSNIPKLASQEHQSHLQTVNPVHFSCYTGIKEATDILQVSRRLIQLHPRQHHEFDWFLNSVLSHRTFAKPQDEAHRVCFKRMVMHDHPGYTGSEGDPENGPAVAASIFTAVIVYAAFFVFCAFQAYLHIRASRGGAISLS
;
A
#
# COMPACT_ATOMS: atom_id res chain seq x y z
N MET A 1 -16.79 8.25 10.63
CA MET A 1 -15.70 8.91 9.91
C MET A 1 -14.44 8.16 10.25
N THR A 2 -13.69 7.70 9.25
CA THR A 2 -12.36 7.10 9.45
C THR A 2 -11.43 8.12 10.08
N LYS A 3 -10.71 7.72 11.12
CA LYS A 3 -9.77 8.60 11.83
C LYS A 3 -8.34 8.29 11.43
N PHE A 4 -7.52 9.33 11.45
CA PHE A 4 -6.07 9.19 11.48
C PHE A 4 -5.63 8.74 12.88
N ARG A 5 -4.78 7.70 12.94
CA ARG A 5 -4.15 7.19 14.16
C ARG A 5 -2.62 7.38 14.04
N PRO A 6 -1.97 8.20 14.87
CA PRO A 6 -0.54 8.43 14.74
C PRO A 6 0.29 7.27 15.33
N CYS A 7 1.53 7.11 14.89
CA CYS A 7 2.47 6.13 15.45
C CYS A 7 3.81 6.77 15.86
N ILE A 8 4.47 6.20 16.87
CA ILE A 8 5.85 6.53 17.28
C ILE A 8 6.66 5.24 17.26
N ASP A 9 7.39 5.02 16.18
CA ASP A 9 8.26 3.85 16.05
C ASP A 9 9.61 4.13 16.71
N LEU A 10 9.99 3.28 17.67
CA LEU A 10 11.21 3.40 18.45
C LEU A 10 12.20 2.29 18.08
N HIS A 11 13.43 2.66 17.75
CA HIS A 11 14.51 1.69 17.55
C HIS A 11 15.85 2.20 18.11
N SER A 12 16.38 1.46 19.09
CA SER A 12 17.56 1.84 19.87
C SER A 12 17.36 3.18 20.61
N GLY A 13 16.17 3.36 21.21
CA GLY A 13 15.84 4.52 22.05
C GLY A 13 15.58 5.81 21.27
N GLN A 14 15.44 5.73 19.95
CA GLN A 14 15.22 6.89 19.07
C GLN A 14 14.00 6.67 18.20
N VAL A 15 13.29 7.76 17.90
CA VAL A 15 12.17 7.75 16.96
C VAL A 15 12.70 7.56 15.54
N LYS A 16 12.29 6.47 14.88
CA LYS A 16 12.77 6.09 13.55
C LYS A 16 11.65 5.56 12.69
N GLN A 17 11.61 5.98 11.43
CA GLN A 17 10.78 5.34 10.42
C GLN A 17 11.64 4.34 9.65
N ILE A 18 11.23 3.08 9.64
CA ILE A 18 11.92 1.97 8.97
C ILE A 18 11.17 1.57 7.70
N VAL A 19 11.86 0.89 6.78
CA VAL A 19 11.21 0.19 5.66
C VAL A 19 10.87 -1.23 6.08
N GLY A 20 9.59 -1.62 5.98
CA GLY A 20 9.11 -2.96 6.31
C GLY A 20 9.92 -4.07 5.63
N GLY A 21 10.23 -5.13 6.36
CA GLY A 21 10.96 -6.30 5.86
C GLY A 21 12.48 -6.14 5.74
N THR A 22 13.06 -4.96 6.04
CA THR A 22 14.53 -4.75 6.07
C THR A 22 15.15 -4.95 7.45
N LEU A 23 14.34 -5.32 8.43
CA LEU A 23 14.76 -5.52 9.80
C LEU A 23 15.39 -6.93 9.92
N SER A 24 16.71 -7.01 9.80
CA SER A 24 17.49 -8.24 10.00
C SER A 24 18.32 -8.16 11.28
N ASP A 25 18.88 -9.29 11.74
CA ASP A 25 19.81 -9.31 12.88
C ASP A 25 21.19 -8.74 12.53
N VAL A 26 21.39 -8.35 11.27
CA VAL A 26 22.61 -7.73 10.77
C VAL A 26 22.34 -6.24 10.58
N SER A 27 22.99 -5.40 11.39
CA SER A 27 22.76 -3.95 11.41
C SER A 27 22.98 -3.24 10.06
N SER A 28 23.66 -3.88 9.10
CA SER A 28 23.95 -3.33 7.77
C SER A 28 22.76 -3.31 6.82
N ASP A 29 21.70 -4.09 7.07
CA ASP A 29 20.58 -4.22 6.12
C ASP A 29 19.37 -3.36 6.49
N LEU A 30 19.38 -2.74 7.68
CA LEU A 30 18.30 -1.89 8.15
C LEU A 30 18.22 -0.62 7.29
N LYS A 31 17.19 -0.52 6.45
CA LYS A 31 16.90 0.71 5.73
C LYS A 31 16.01 1.60 6.58
N THR A 32 16.58 2.69 7.06
CA THR A 32 15.84 3.75 7.74
C THR A 32 15.39 4.80 6.74
N ASN A 33 14.10 5.09 6.68
CA ASN A 33 13.57 6.25 5.96
C ASN A 33 13.95 7.55 6.68
N TYR A 34 13.93 7.53 8.01
CA TYR A 34 14.21 8.71 8.83
C TYR A 34 14.65 8.32 10.25
N VAL A 35 15.55 9.13 10.81
CA VAL A 35 15.91 9.11 12.22
C VAL A 35 15.64 10.50 12.77
N SER A 36 14.72 10.61 13.74
CA SER A 36 14.38 11.90 14.31
C SER A 36 15.50 12.42 15.20
N LYS A 37 15.66 13.74 15.18
CA LYS A 37 16.45 14.48 16.18
C LYS A 37 15.64 14.81 17.44
N LEU A 38 14.32 14.62 17.38
CA LEU A 38 13.41 14.94 18.45
C LEU A 38 13.10 13.68 19.29
N PRO A 39 13.02 13.82 20.62
CA PRO A 39 12.70 12.73 21.53
C PRO A 39 11.24 12.26 21.41
N ALA A 40 10.89 11.17 22.08
CA ALA A 40 9.58 10.53 21.94
C ALA A 40 8.45 11.33 22.62
N ASP A 41 8.76 12.04 23.72
CA ASP A 41 7.86 12.99 24.38
C ASP A 41 7.41 14.13 23.44
N HIS A 42 8.27 14.60 22.54
CA HIS A 42 7.92 15.66 21.59
C HIS A 42 6.71 15.24 20.75
N TYR A 43 6.74 14.04 20.19
CA TYR A 43 5.66 13.50 19.37
C TYR A 43 4.43 13.17 20.21
N ALA A 44 4.60 12.61 21.40
CA ALA A 44 3.49 12.35 22.31
C ALA A 44 2.76 13.65 22.71
N GLY A 45 3.51 14.71 23.03
CA GLY A 45 2.97 16.04 23.35
C GLY A 45 2.29 16.71 22.16
N LEU A 46 2.81 16.51 20.95
CA LEU A 46 2.16 16.94 19.72
C LEU A 46 0.80 16.24 19.56
N TYR A 47 0.75 14.91 19.70
CA TYR A 47 -0.49 14.15 19.56
C TYR A 47 -1.50 14.48 20.65
N GLN A 48 -1.03 14.71 21.88
CA GLN A 48 -1.85 15.19 23.00
C GLN A 48 -2.49 16.55 22.69
N LYS A 49 -1.74 17.48 22.11
CA LYS A 49 -2.24 18.82 21.74
C LYS A 49 -3.42 18.77 20.76
N HIS A 50 -3.45 17.76 19.90
CA HIS A 50 -4.49 17.53 18.90
C HIS A 50 -5.52 16.45 19.33
N ASP A 51 -5.42 15.93 20.56
CA ASP A 51 -6.25 14.85 21.13
C ASP A 51 -6.36 13.62 20.20
N LEU A 52 -5.25 13.24 19.56
CA LEU A 52 -5.17 12.09 18.64
C LEU A 52 -5.10 10.76 19.39
N ARG A 53 -6.26 10.27 19.85
CA ARG A 53 -6.38 9.02 20.62
C ARG A 53 -6.11 7.76 19.78
N GLY A 54 -5.76 6.67 20.46
CA GLY A 54 -5.41 5.37 19.86
C GLY A 54 -4.20 5.40 18.95
N GLY A 55 -3.36 6.44 19.08
CA GLY A 55 -2.01 6.38 18.56
C GLY A 55 -1.16 5.38 19.36
N HIS A 56 -0.15 4.82 18.73
CA HIS A 56 0.65 3.73 19.31
C HIS A 56 2.15 3.99 19.24
N VAL A 57 2.83 3.68 20.35
CA VAL A 57 4.28 3.65 20.46
C VAL A 57 4.75 2.22 20.21
N VAL A 58 5.61 2.00 19.21
CA VAL A 58 6.05 0.66 18.81
C VAL A 58 7.53 0.49 19.13
N LYS A 59 7.85 -0.43 20.03
CA LYS A 59 9.25 -0.78 20.37
C LYS A 59 9.79 -1.82 19.40
N LEU A 60 10.62 -1.38 18.47
CA LEU A 60 11.28 -2.21 17.46
C LEU A 60 12.64 -2.67 18.00
N GLY A 61 12.66 -3.86 18.61
CA GLY A 61 13.86 -4.44 19.21
C GLY A 61 14.19 -3.92 20.62
N PRO A 62 15.37 -4.27 21.17
CA PRO A 62 15.78 -3.89 22.51
C PRO A 62 16.21 -2.42 22.62
N GLY A 63 16.27 -1.90 23.85
CA GLY A 63 16.78 -0.55 24.15
C GLY A 63 15.78 0.59 23.91
N ASN A 64 14.48 0.29 23.84
CA ASN A 64 13.43 1.27 23.58
C ASN A 64 12.59 1.64 24.82
N ASP A 65 12.78 0.94 25.94
CA ASP A 65 11.88 1.05 27.09
C ASP A 65 11.85 2.45 27.71
N ASP A 66 13.00 3.13 27.82
CA ASP A 66 13.04 4.47 28.41
C ASP A 66 12.39 5.51 27.50
N ALA A 67 12.60 5.44 26.18
CA ALA A 67 11.92 6.30 25.22
C ALA A 67 10.40 6.03 25.17
N ALA A 68 9.98 4.77 25.33
CA ALA A 68 8.56 4.44 25.41
C ALA A 68 7.93 5.03 26.68
N LYS A 69 8.58 4.92 27.84
CA LYS A 69 8.11 5.55 29.09
C LYS A 69 8.05 7.06 28.97
N GLU A 70 9.03 7.68 28.33
CA GLU A 70 9.05 9.13 28.07
C GLU A 70 7.80 9.57 27.28
N ALA A 71 7.47 8.88 26.18
CA ALA A 71 6.24 9.15 25.43
C ALA A 71 4.96 8.92 26.27
N LEU A 72 4.86 7.79 26.97
CA LEU A 72 3.68 7.43 27.76
C LEU A 72 3.44 8.38 28.95
N SER A 73 4.51 8.79 29.63
CA SER A 73 4.44 9.73 30.76
C SER A 73 4.10 11.16 30.33
N THR A 74 4.38 11.52 29.09
CA THR A 74 3.97 12.81 28.50
C THR A 74 2.45 12.90 28.33
N TRP A 75 1.81 11.80 27.95
CA TRP A 75 0.36 11.72 27.82
C TRP A 75 -0.21 10.44 28.44
N PRO A 76 -0.32 10.39 29.78
CA PRO A 76 -0.86 9.21 30.48
C PRO A 76 -2.27 8.88 30.02
N GLY A 77 -2.50 7.62 29.64
CA GLY A 77 -3.77 7.15 29.07
C GLY A 77 -4.08 7.71 27.68
N GLY A 78 -3.09 8.27 26.99
CA GLY A 78 -3.23 8.87 25.66
C GLY A 78 -2.77 7.98 24.51
N LEU A 79 -1.76 7.14 24.76
CA LEU A 79 -1.11 6.31 23.76
C LEU A 79 -1.13 4.84 24.15
N GLN A 80 -1.19 3.97 23.14
CA GLN A 80 -1.03 2.53 23.27
C GLN A 80 0.47 2.17 23.14
N VAL A 81 0.88 0.99 23.62
CA VAL A 81 2.27 0.52 23.48
C VAL A 81 2.37 -0.90 22.94
N ALA A 82 3.24 -1.08 21.96
CA ALA A 82 3.56 -2.36 21.31
C ALA A 82 5.05 -2.69 21.42
N GLY A 83 5.39 -3.94 21.11
CA GLY A 83 6.77 -4.42 20.98
C GLY A 83 7.32 -5.08 22.25
N GLY A 84 7.44 -6.40 22.22
CA GLY A 84 7.93 -7.20 23.35
C GLY A 84 6.98 -7.22 24.55
N ILE A 85 5.68 -6.99 24.33
CA ILE A 85 4.67 -7.12 25.39
C ILE A 85 4.36 -8.60 25.60
N THR A 86 4.35 -9.02 26.86
CA THR A 86 4.07 -10.37 27.34
C THR A 86 3.10 -10.33 28.52
N ASP A 87 2.63 -11.48 28.97
CA ASP A 87 1.86 -11.62 30.21
C ASP A 87 2.63 -11.13 31.44
N GLU A 88 3.96 -11.24 31.44
CA GLU A 88 4.81 -10.80 32.56
C GLU A 88 4.93 -9.28 32.68
N ASN A 89 4.78 -8.52 31.58
CA ASN A 89 5.01 -7.07 31.56
C ASN A 89 3.79 -6.24 31.13
N ALA A 90 2.68 -6.85 30.73
CA ALA A 90 1.49 -6.15 30.26
C ALA A 90 0.98 -5.13 31.29
N GLN A 91 0.78 -5.56 32.55
CA GLN A 91 0.31 -4.67 33.61
C GLN A 91 1.31 -3.55 33.91
N TYR A 92 2.61 -3.86 33.89
CA TYR A 92 3.66 -2.86 34.09
C TYR A 92 3.55 -1.71 33.07
N TRP A 93 3.29 -2.00 31.79
CA TRP A 93 3.16 -0.97 30.77
C TRP A 93 1.89 -0.11 30.93
N ILE A 94 0.79 -0.70 31.39
CA ILE A 94 -0.39 0.07 31.82
C ILE A 94 -0.03 1.02 32.97
N ASP A 95 0.70 0.53 33.97
CA ASP A 95 1.14 1.33 35.12
C ASP A 95 2.13 2.45 34.73
N GLN A 96 2.85 2.29 33.62
CA GLN A 96 3.71 3.34 33.03
C GLN A 96 2.92 4.42 32.25
N GLY A 97 1.59 4.30 32.16
CA GLY A 97 0.73 5.30 31.53
C GLY A 97 0.22 4.93 30.14
N ALA A 98 0.41 3.69 29.67
CA ALA A 98 -0.25 3.24 28.45
C ALA A 98 -1.77 3.18 28.62
N GLU A 99 -2.52 3.66 27.61
CA GLU A 99 -3.97 3.49 27.53
C GLU A 99 -4.32 2.00 27.38
N LYS A 100 -3.60 1.33 26.47
CA LYS A 100 -3.72 -0.10 26.17
C LYS A 100 -2.35 -0.68 25.85
N VAL A 101 -2.20 -1.97 26.06
CA VAL A 101 -1.07 -2.74 25.53
C VAL A 101 -1.48 -3.45 24.24
N ILE A 102 -0.55 -3.50 23.29
CA ILE A 102 -0.70 -4.17 22.00
C ILE A 102 0.16 -5.43 22.01
N ILE A 103 -0.50 -6.59 21.90
CA ILE A 103 0.18 -7.88 21.82
C ILE A 103 0.37 -8.29 20.37
N THR A 104 1.59 -8.70 20.04
CA THR A 104 2.01 -9.09 18.69
C THR A 104 2.47 -10.56 18.67
N SER A 105 3.77 -10.80 18.47
CA SER A 105 4.39 -12.12 18.28
C SER A 105 4.31 -13.05 19.48
N PHE A 106 4.05 -12.53 20.68
CA PHE A 106 3.92 -13.36 21.89
C PHE A 106 2.83 -14.43 21.75
N LEU A 107 1.77 -14.18 21.00
CA LEU A 107 0.67 -15.13 20.81
C LEU A 107 0.99 -16.28 19.85
N PHE A 108 2.15 -16.23 19.18
CA PHE A 108 2.51 -17.17 18.12
C PHE A 108 3.80 -17.94 18.42
N PRO A 109 3.90 -18.69 19.54
CA PRO A 109 5.06 -19.56 19.78
C PRO A 109 5.25 -20.50 18.59
N GLU A 110 6.46 -20.52 18.03
CA GLU A 110 6.81 -21.36 16.88
C GLU A 110 5.89 -21.16 15.65
N GLY A 111 5.28 -19.97 15.52
CA GLY A 111 4.38 -19.67 14.41
C GLY A 111 2.98 -20.26 14.54
N LYS A 112 2.59 -20.73 15.74
CA LYS A 112 1.25 -21.27 16.02
C LYS A 112 0.53 -20.43 17.05
N PHE A 113 -0.73 -20.12 16.78
CA PHE A 113 -1.54 -19.34 17.71
C PHE A 113 -1.73 -20.09 19.04
N SER A 114 -1.53 -19.39 20.15
CA SER A 114 -1.67 -19.93 21.51
C SER A 114 -2.76 -19.18 22.28
N GLN A 115 -3.92 -19.82 22.39
CA GLN A 115 -5.02 -19.32 23.23
C GLN A 115 -4.59 -19.18 24.70
N GLU A 116 -3.82 -20.13 25.22
CA GLU A 116 -3.32 -20.08 26.59
C GLU A 116 -2.51 -18.81 26.88
N ARG A 117 -1.67 -18.36 25.92
CA ARG A 117 -0.92 -17.11 26.07
C ARG A 117 -1.83 -15.88 26.06
N LEU A 118 -2.87 -15.88 25.21
CA LEU A 118 -3.87 -14.81 25.18
C LEU A 118 -4.60 -14.70 26.52
N GLU A 119 -5.04 -15.83 27.08
CA GLU A 119 -5.71 -15.90 28.38
C GLU A 119 -4.79 -15.42 29.51
N ARG A 120 -3.51 -15.78 29.49
CA ARG A 120 -2.53 -15.29 30.47
C ARG A 120 -2.31 -13.78 30.41
N VAL A 121 -2.23 -13.19 29.21
CA VAL A 121 -2.15 -11.73 29.08
C VAL A 121 -3.40 -11.07 29.65
N LEU A 122 -4.59 -11.58 29.29
CA LEU A 122 -5.84 -11.01 29.79
C LEU A 122 -5.94 -11.14 31.32
N ALA A 123 -5.50 -12.26 31.89
CA ALA A 123 -5.41 -12.45 33.33
C ALA A 123 -4.43 -11.46 33.99
N ALA A 124 -3.27 -11.22 33.38
CA ALA A 124 -2.30 -10.23 33.86
C ALA A 124 -2.87 -8.80 33.88
N LEU A 125 -3.80 -8.50 32.96
CA LEU A 125 -4.56 -7.24 32.91
C LEU A 125 -5.80 -7.24 33.83
N GLY A 126 -5.96 -8.25 34.69
CA GLY A 126 -7.09 -8.37 35.62
C GLY A 126 -8.41 -8.75 34.95
N GLY A 127 -8.36 -9.39 33.78
CA GLY A 127 -9.55 -9.71 32.97
C GLY A 127 -10.09 -8.54 32.15
N ASP A 128 -9.41 -7.38 32.17
CA ASP A 128 -9.89 -6.16 31.54
C ASP A 128 -9.47 -6.07 30.07
N ARG A 129 -10.33 -6.59 29.18
CA ARG A 129 -10.11 -6.52 27.73
C ARG A 129 -10.07 -5.10 27.17
N SER A 130 -10.57 -4.09 27.89
CA SER A 130 -10.52 -2.68 27.43
C SER A 130 -9.09 -2.16 27.29
N LYS A 131 -8.14 -2.82 27.97
CA LYS A 131 -6.70 -2.52 27.94
C LYS A 131 -5.90 -3.33 26.93
N LEU A 132 -6.55 -4.22 26.17
CA LEU A 132 -5.88 -5.13 25.25
C LEU A 132 -6.24 -4.81 23.79
N VAL A 133 -5.20 -4.67 22.97
CA VAL A 133 -5.25 -4.62 21.50
C VAL A 133 -4.49 -5.82 20.95
N LEU A 134 -5.04 -6.45 19.91
CA LEU A 134 -4.36 -7.51 19.18
C LEU A 134 -3.83 -6.97 17.86
N ASP A 135 -2.52 -7.09 17.66
CA ASP A 135 -1.87 -6.75 16.41
C ASP A 135 -1.71 -8.01 15.55
N LEU A 136 -2.51 -8.07 14.50
CA LEU A 136 -2.49 -9.14 13.51
C LEU A 136 -1.81 -8.64 12.25
N SER A 137 -0.54 -8.41 12.43
CA SER A 137 0.48 -8.31 11.41
C SER A 137 0.32 -9.39 10.33
N CYS A 138 0.10 -9.03 9.05
CA CYS A 138 -0.23 -9.97 7.98
C CYS A 138 0.50 -9.80 6.64
N ARG A 139 0.49 -10.87 5.84
CA ARG A 139 0.88 -10.90 4.42
C ARG A 139 -0.20 -11.48 3.54
N ARG A 140 -0.35 -10.94 2.34
CA ARG A 140 -1.27 -11.43 1.31
C ARG A 140 -0.71 -12.70 0.67
N LYS A 141 -1.57 -13.71 0.56
CA LYS A 141 -1.35 -14.93 -0.19
C LYS A 141 -2.56 -15.16 -1.09
N ASP A 142 -2.39 -14.89 -2.37
CA ASP A 142 -3.47 -14.88 -3.36
C ASP A 142 -4.59 -13.90 -2.93
N ASP A 143 -5.80 -14.40 -2.65
CA ASP A 143 -6.95 -13.60 -2.21
C ASP A 143 -7.22 -13.68 -0.69
N THR A 144 -6.21 -14.12 0.07
CA THR A 144 -6.28 -14.32 1.54
C THR A 144 -5.11 -13.63 2.23
N TRP A 145 -5.20 -13.46 3.56
CA TRP A 145 -4.15 -12.84 4.37
C TRP A 145 -3.80 -13.74 5.54
N PHE A 146 -2.51 -13.99 5.75
CA PHE A 146 -2.02 -14.81 6.85
C PHE A 146 -1.21 -13.96 7.81
N VAL A 147 -1.37 -14.22 9.10
CA VAL A 147 -0.56 -13.58 10.14
C VAL A 147 0.90 -13.93 9.90
N ALA A 148 1.76 -12.92 9.95
CA ALA A 148 3.19 -13.05 9.79
C ALA A 148 3.89 -12.47 11.02
N MET A 149 4.97 -13.12 11.44
CA MET A 149 5.74 -12.78 12.62
C MET A 149 7.24 -12.71 12.31
N ASN A 150 8.06 -12.44 13.33
CA ASN A 150 9.52 -12.32 13.21
C ASN A 150 9.92 -11.32 12.13
N ARG A 151 9.40 -10.08 12.22
CA ARG A 151 9.69 -9.02 11.25
C ARG A 151 9.28 -9.42 9.83
N TRP A 152 8.12 -10.06 9.72
CA TRP A 152 7.50 -10.47 8.45
C TRP A 152 8.17 -11.65 7.73
N GLN A 153 9.14 -12.30 8.37
CA GLN A 153 9.92 -13.38 7.77
C GLN A 153 9.24 -14.75 7.90
N THR A 154 8.33 -14.92 8.87
CA THR A 154 7.66 -16.21 9.13
C THR A 154 6.16 -16.03 8.98
N ILE A 155 5.56 -16.66 7.96
CA ILE A 155 4.10 -16.75 7.82
C ILE A 155 3.61 -17.87 8.76
N THR A 156 2.63 -17.55 9.60
CA THR A 156 2.00 -18.48 10.55
C THR A 156 0.88 -19.27 9.88
N GLU A 157 0.29 -20.22 10.62
CA GLU A 157 -0.90 -20.97 10.14
C GLU A 157 -2.21 -20.20 10.25
N MET A 158 -2.23 -19.05 10.94
CA MET A 158 -3.45 -18.30 11.20
C MET A 158 -3.79 -17.37 10.03
N GLU A 159 -4.90 -17.65 9.36
CA GLU A 159 -5.50 -16.74 8.38
C GLU A 159 -6.29 -15.63 9.09
N ILE A 160 -6.24 -14.41 8.55
CA ILE A 160 -7.12 -13.30 8.94
C ILE A 160 -8.38 -13.38 8.09
N ASN A 161 -9.48 -13.79 8.71
CA ASN A 161 -10.80 -13.89 8.09
C ASN A 161 -11.91 -13.67 9.13
N GLN A 162 -13.17 -13.82 8.74
CA GLN A 162 -14.31 -13.64 9.64
C GLN A 162 -14.22 -14.54 10.88
N GLU A 163 -13.82 -15.80 10.71
CA GLU A 163 -13.81 -16.79 11.80
C GLU A 163 -12.74 -16.45 12.84
N SER A 164 -11.50 -16.18 12.39
CA SER A 164 -10.41 -15.82 13.30
C SER A 164 -10.65 -14.49 14.00
N ILE A 165 -11.19 -13.48 13.30
CA ILE A 165 -11.60 -12.21 13.92
C ILE A 165 -12.68 -12.44 14.99
N SER A 166 -13.77 -13.13 14.64
CA SER A 166 -14.87 -13.39 15.58
C SER A 166 -14.43 -14.20 16.80
N PHE A 167 -13.46 -15.10 16.63
CA PHE A 167 -12.86 -15.86 17.71
C PHE A 167 -12.03 -14.99 18.66
N LEU A 168 -11.33 -13.99 18.15
CA LEU A 168 -10.41 -13.13 18.92
C LEU A 168 -11.12 -11.93 19.59
N GLU A 169 -12.20 -11.40 19.00
CA GLU A 169 -12.94 -10.23 19.52
C GLU A 169 -13.35 -10.29 21.00
N PRO A 170 -13.75 -11.45 21.56
CA PRO A 170 -14.09 -11.52 22.98
C PRO A 170 -12.93 -11.17 23.92
N TYR A 171 -11.68 -11.29 23.47
CA TYR A 171 -10.49 -11.13 24.30
C TYR A 171 -9.90 -9.72 24.26
N CYS A 172 -10.20 -8.91 23.25
CA CYS A 172 -9.64 -7.57 23.10
C CYS A 172 -10.71 -6.50 22.93
N SER A 173 -10.28 -5.24 22.90
CA SER A 173 -11.15 -4.10 22.65
C SER A 173 -10.92 -3.44 21.28
N GLU A 174 -9.85 -3.83 20.60
CA GLU A 174 -9.44 -3.24 19.32
C GLU A 174 -8.48 -4.18 18.60
N PHE A 175 -8.49 -4.12 17.27
CA PHE A 175 -7.47 -4.73 16.41
C PHE A 175 -6.58 -3.68 15.78
N LEU A 176 -5.30 -4.01 15.66
CA LEU A 176 -4.35 -3.32 14.81
C LEU A 176 -3.92 -4.28 13.70
N ILE A 177 -4.15 -3.93 12.44
CA ILE A 177 -3.83 -4.80 11.30
C ILE A 177 -2.71 -4.16 10.49
N HIS A 178 -1.49 -4.67 10.67
CA HIS A 178 -0.33 -4.27 9.89
C HIS A 178 -0.25 -5.06 8.58
N ALA A 179 -0.32 -4.40 7.43
CA ALA A 179 -0.13 -5.02 6.11
C ALA A 179 1.34 -4.92 5.68
N ALA A 180 2.12 -5.96 5.96
CA ALA A 180 3.56 -5.98 5.79
C ALA A 180 4.04 -5.79 4.35
N ASP A 181 3.25 -6.24 3.38
CA ASP A 181 3.63 -6.21 1.96
C ASP A 181 3.69 -4.80 1.39
N VAL A 182 3.08 -3.83 2.07
CA VAL A 182 3.06 -2.41 1.67
C VAL A 182 3.66 -1.47 2.73
N GLU A 183 4.04 -1.99 3.89
CA GLU A 183 4.54 -1.21 5.03
C GLU A 183 5.88 -0.52 4.72
N GLY A 184 5.92 0.81 4.88
CA GLY A 184 7.11 1.61 4.61
C GLY A 184 7.52 1.69 3.13
N LEU A 185 6.82 0.98 2.22
CA LEU A 185 7.08 1.00 0.77
C LEU A 185 6.35 2.13 0.05
N GLN A 186 5.36 2.77 0.69
CA GLN A 186 4.59 3.85 0.08
C GLN A 186 3.96 3.39 -1.25
N GLN A 187 3.28 2.24 -1.26
CA GLN A 187 2.68 1.66 -2.47
C GLN A 187 1.15 1.79 -2.52
N GLY A 188 0.53 2.35 -1.48
CA GLY A 188 -0.92 2.43 -1.31
C GLY A 188 -1.45 1.39 -0.33
N VAL A 189 -2.69 1.59 0.09
CA VAL A 189 -3.41 0.72 1.03
C VAL A 189 -3.97 -0.53 0.34
N ASP A 190 -4.03 -1.65 1.05
CA ASP A 190 -4.73 -2.86 0.59
C ASP A 190 -6.24 -2.69 0.79
N GLU A 191 -6.92 -2.13 -0.22
CA GLU A 191 -8.35 -1.80 -0.17
C GLU A 191 -9.25 -3.04 -0.01
N ASP A 192 -8.82 -4.20 -0.55
CA ASP A 192 -9.54 -5.46 -0.39
C ASP A 192 -9.56 -5.87 1.08
N LEU A 193 -8.39 -5.85 1.75
CA LEU A 193 -8.28 -6.16 3.17
C LEU A 193 -9.10 -5.18 4.02
N VAL A 194 -9.00 -3.87 3.75
CA VAL A 194 -9.78 -2.84 4.46
C VAL A 194 -11.29 -3.10 4.34
N ALA A 195 -11.78 -3.41 3.14
CA ALA A 195 -13.19 -3.72 2.92
C ALA A 195 -13.63 -5.01 3.61
N LYS A 196 -12.74 -5.99 3.75
CA LYS A 196 -13.00 -7.22 4.51
C LYS A 196 -13.01 -6.98 6.02
N LEU A 197 -12.05 -6.23 6.56
CA LEU A 197 -12.00 -5.86 7.98
C LEU A 197 -13.28 -5.13 8.41
N ALA A 198 -13.80 -4.23 7.58
CA ALA A 198 -15.06 -3.52 7.84
C ALA A 198 -16.30 -4.44 7.91
N LYS A 199 -16.22 -5.63 7.30
CA LYS A 199 -17.25 -6.67 7.36
C LYS A 199 -17.02 -7.61 8.54
N TRP A 200 -15.77 -7.96 8.80
CA TRP A 200 -15.39 -8.97 9.79
C TRP A 200 -15.42 -8.44 11.22
N CYS A 201 -14.96 -7.21 11.43
CA CYS A 201 -14.82 -6.62 12.75
C CYS A 201 -16.12 -5.94 13.21
N THR A 202 -16.49 -6.19 14.45
CA THR A 202 -17.56 -5.52 15.19
C THR A 202 -17.01 -4.54 16.24
N ILE A 203 -15.74 -4.70 16.63
CA ILE A 203 -14.99 -3.78 17.50
C ILE A 203 -14.09 -2.83 16.67
N PRO A 204 -13.57 -1.75 17.27
CA PRO A 204 -12.64 -0.85 16.59
C PRO A 204 -11.47 -1.58 15.92
N VAL A 205 -11.12 -1.14 14.72
CA VAL A 205 -9.99 -1.68 13.96
C VAL A 205 -9.22 -0.54 13.31
N THR A 206 -7.91 -0.58 13.49
CA THR A 206 -6.96 0.34 12.88
C THR A 206 -6.12 -0.43 11.87
N TYR A 207 -6.08 0.05 10.63
CA TYR A 207 -5.22 -0.49 9.58
C TYR A 207 -3.92 0.32 9.50
N ALA A 208 -2.79 -0.36 9.34
CA ALA A 208 -1.49 0.25 9.22
C ALA A 208 -0.68 -0.39 8.08
N GLY A 209 -0.24 0.42 7.11
CA GLY A 209 0.58 -0.04 5.99
C GLY A 209 0.34 0.75 4.71
N GLY A 210 1.42 1.10 4.01
CA GLY A 210 1.34 1.60 2.62
C GLY A 210 0.77 2.99 2.38
N ALA A 211 0.18 3.66 3.38
CA ALA A 211 -0.36 5.01 3.23
C ALA A 211 0.72 6.03 2.87
N ARG A 212 0.38 6.93 1.94
CA ARG A 212 1.30 7.88 1.30
C ARG A 212 0.86 9.32 1.39
N HIS A 213 -0.43 9.56 1.31
CA HIS A 213 -0.97 10.89 1.06
C HIS A 213 -2.37 10.97 1.66
N LEU A 214 -2.87 12.19 1.88
CA LEU A 214 -4.16 12.42 2.56
C LEU A 214 -5.31 11.64 1.92
N GLN A 215 -5.27 11.41 0.60
CA GLN A 215 -6.31 10.66 -0.13
C GLN A 215 -6.43 9.20 0.32
N ASP A 216 -5.42 8.61 0.96
CA ASP A 216 -5.54 7.24 1.47
C ASP A 216 -6.50 7.16 2.67
N LEU A 217 -6.67 8.24 3.45
CA LEU A 217 -7.74 8.31 4.47
C LEU A 217 -9.11 8.22 3.81
N GLU A 218 -9.31 8.90 2.68
CA GLU A 218 -10.58 8.85 1.94
C GLU A 218 -10.80 7.48 1.30
N LYS A 219 -9.76 6.84 0.75
CA LYS A 219 -9.87 5.46 0.24
C LYS A 219 -10.28 4.49 1.33
N VAL A 220 -9.61 4.54 2.49
CA VAL A 220 -9.99 3.71 3.63
C VAL A 220 -11.40 4.03 4.09
N HIS A 221 -11.80 5.30 4.11
CA HIS A 221 -13.15 5.70 4.45
C HIS A 221 -14.19 5.07 3.51
N VAL A 222 -13.99 5.18 2.19
CA VAL A 222 -14.90 4.63 1.19
C VAL A 222 -14.95 3.10 1.27
N SER A 223 -13.79 2.44 1.28
CA SER A 223 -13.68 0.97 1.27
C SER A 223 -14.20 0.34 2.56
N SER A 224 -14.09 1.03 3.70
CA SER A 224 -14.58 0.55 5.00
C SER A 224 -15.94 1.10 5.43
N GLN A 225 -16.53 2.02 4.65
CA GLN A 225 -17.70 2.81 5.06
C GLN A 225 -17.47 3.55 6.40
N GLY A 226 -16.23 3.99 6.64
CA GLY A 226 -15.84 4.70 7.84
C GLY A 226 -15.71 3.86 9.10
N LYS A 227 -15.61 2.53 8.98
CA LYS A 227 -15.44 1.61 10.11
C LYS A 227 -13.99 1.29 10.47
N VAL A 228 -13.07 1.48 9.53
CA VAL A 228 -11.64 1.22 9.73
C VAL A 228 -10.92 2.55 9.84
N ASP A 229 -10.08 2.69 10.87
CA ASP A 229 -9.17 3.81 11.06
C ASP A 229 -7.83 3.55 10.35
N LEU A 230 -7.03 4.59 10.10
CA LEU A 230 -5.79 4.48 9.33
C LEU A 230 -4.59 5.07 10.08
N THR A 231 -3.53 4.27 10.18
CA THR A 231 -2.20 4.74 10.59
C THR A 231 -1.42 5.26 9.40
N ILE A 232 -0.80 6.44 9.58
CA ILE A 232 0.16 7.01 8.63
C ILE A 232 1.43 7.33 9.40
N GLY A 233 2.55 6.73 8.99
CA GLY A 233 3.88 6.92 9.60
C GLY A 233 4.82 7.63 8.63
N SER A 234 5.61 6.85 7.88
CA SER A 234 6.74 7.33 7.06
C SER A 234 6.43 8.37 5.99
N ALA A 235 5.15 8.55 5.63
CA ALA A 235 4.73 9.58 4.69
C ALA A 235 4.61 10.98 5.32
N LEU A 236 4.52 11.07 6.65
CA LEU A 236 4.35 12.33 7.37
C LEU A 236 5.62 13.18 7.36
N ASP A 237 5.45 14.47 7.15
CA ASP A 237 6.49 15.50 7.25
C ASP A 237 7.22 15.53 8.60
N ILE A 238 6.52 15.30 9.71
CA ILE A 238 7.11 15.21 11.06
C ILE A 238 8.08 14.04 11.23
N PHE A 239 8.08 13.09 10.28
CA PHE A 239 9.03 11.99 10.17
C PHE A 239 9.87 12.05 8.88
N GLY A 240 10.05 13.25 8.31
CA GLY A 240 10.87 13.47 7.11
C GLY A 240 10.26 12.97 5.81
N GLY A 241 8.99 12.53 5.82
CA GLY A 241 8.24 12.25 4.62
C GLY A 241 7.82 13.53 3.88
N SER A 242 7.34 13.38 2.65
CA SER A 242 6.83 14.48 1.83
C SER A 242 5.47 14.18 1.22
N GLY A 243 4.79 13.15 1.74
CA GLY A 243 3.57 12.62 1.15
C GLY A 243 2.30 13.27 1.70
N VAL A 244 2.30 13.61 2.99
CA VAL A 244 1.23 14.35 3.67
C VAL A 244 1.79 15.07 4.88
N THR A 245 1.23 16.23 5.22
CA THR A 245 1.59 16.94 6.45
C THR A 245 0.82 16.41 7.66
N PHE A 246 1.42 16.49 8.84
CA PHE A 246 0.74 16.14 10.09
C PHE A 246 -0.55 16.95 10.28
N ASP A 247 -0.52 18.25 9.99
CA ASP A 247 -1.67 19.13 10.17
C ASP A 247 -2.85 18.74 9.26
N GLU A 248 -2.57 18.33 8.01
CA GLU A 248 -3.60 17.81 7.10
C GLU A 248 -4.26 16.53 7.65
N CYS A 249 -3.52 15.67 8.34
CA CYS A 249 -4.09 14.45 8.95
C CYS A 249 -4.79 14.72 10.29
N ALA A 250 -4.22 15.59 11.13
CA ALA A 250 -4.73 15.91 12.46
C ALA A 250 -5.94 16.86 12.42
N SER A 251 -6.08 17.65 11.36
CA SER A 251 -7.18 18.58 11.13
C SER A 251 -7.53 18.62 9.65
N PRO A 252 -8.14 17.53 9.13
CA PRO A 252 -8.45 17.43 7.72
C PRO A 252 -9.34 18.60 7.27
N PRO A 253 -9.02 19.26 6.14
CA PRO A 253 -9.83 20.35 5.63
C PRO A 253 -11.26 19.87 5.39
N SER A 254 -12.25 20.74 5.63
CA SER A 254 -13.68 20.42 5.46
C SER A 254 -14.05 19.95 4.05
N ASN A 255 -13.19 20.22 3.07
CA ASN A 255 -13.30 19.82 1.67
C ASN A 255 -12.13 18.91 1.26
N ILE A 256 -11.93 17.76 1.91
CA ILE A 256 -11.17 16.68 1.25
C ILE A 256 -11.91 16.43 -0.08
N PRO A 257 -11.23 16.48 -1.25
CA PRO A 257 -11.85 16.09 -2.50
C PRO A 257 -12.35 14.66 -2.34
N LYS A 258 -13.66 14.49 -2.17
CA LYS A 258 -14.27 13.17 -2.10
C LYS A 258 -13.83 12.45 -3.36
N LEU A 259 -13.22 11.28 -3.19
CA LEU A 259 -13.02 10.39 -4.33
C LEU A 259 -14.39 10.25 -4.97
N ALA A 260 -14.51 10.64 -6.24
CA ALA A 260 -15.77 10.58 -6.94
C ALA A 260 -16.30 9.15 -6.78
N SER A 261 -17.32 8.99 -5.95
CA SER A 261 -18.00 7.72 -5.77
C SER A 261 -18.40 7.28 -7.16
N GLN A 262 -18.06 6.04 -7.53
CA GLN A 262 -18.56 5.43 -8.76
C GLN A 262 -20.08 5.22 -8.65
N GLU A 263 -20.86 6.29 -8.63
CA GLU A 263 -22.30 6.30 -8.88
C GLU A 263 -22.59 6.30 -10.39
N HIS A 264 -21.69 5.73 -11.20
CA HIS A 264 -21.89 5.57 -12.64
C HIS A 264 -22.33 4.14 -13.04
N GLN A 265 -22.97 3.41 -12.11
CA GLN A 265 -23.57 2.10 -12.42
C GLN A 265 -25.11 2.06 -12.41
N SER A 266 -25.82 3.17 -12.19
CA SER A 266 -27.29 3.20 -12.25
C SER A 266 -27.91 4.00 -13.41
N HIS A 267 -27.12 4.61 -14.30
CA HIS A 267 -27.64 5.38 -15.45
C HIS A 267 -27.46 4.73 -16.84
N LEU A 268 -27.18 3.44 -16.92
CA LEU A 268 -27.10 2.68 -18.18
C LEU A 268 -28.32 1.78 -18.47
N GLN A 269 -29.52 2.17 -18.03
CA GLN A 269 -30.76 1.49 -18.43
C GLN A 269 -31.71 2.28 -19.34
N THR A 270 -31.36 3.49 -19.78
CA THR A 270 -32.18 4.23 -20.74
C THR A 270 -31.34 5.08 -21.70
N VAL A 271 -30.49 4.46 -22.53
CA VAL A 271 -29.98 5.11 -23.74
C VAL A 271 -29.91 4.10 -24.89
N ASN A 272 -30.45 4.50 -26.05
CA ASN A 272 -30.62 3.72 -27.27
C ASN A 272 -29.36 2.97 -27.77
N PRO A 273 -29.52 1.82 -28.45
CA PRO A 273 -28.42 0.93 -28.81
C PRO A 273 -27.73 1.37 -30.11
N VAL A 274 -26.73 2.25 -30.03
CA VAL A 274 -25.80 2.50 -31.16
C VAL A 274 -24.32 2.66 -30.75
N HIS A 275 -23.96 2.64 -29.46
CA HIS A 275 -22.56 2.77 -29.04
C HIS A 275 -22.14 1.69 -28.04
N PHE A 276 -21.82 0.49 -28.56
CA PHE A 276 -21.19 -0.59 -27.79
C PHE A 276 -20.10 -1.25 -28.63
N SER A 277 -18.91 -0.62 -28.72
CA SER A 277 -17.73 -1.24 -29.36
C SER A 277 -16.37 -0.71 -28.86
N CYS A 278 -16.30 -0.08 -27.68
CA CYS A 278 -15.01 0.37 -27.12
C CYS A 278 -14.67 -0.18 -25.73
N TYR A 279 -15.60 -0.86 -25.05
CA TYR A 279 -15.37 -1.35 -23.68
C TYR A 279 -14.80 -2.78 -23.58
N THR A 280 -14.60 -3.47 -24.70
CA THR A 280 -14.04 -4.84 -24.72
C THR A 280 -12.51 -4.88 -24.84
N GLY A 281 -11.85 -3.79 -25.26
CA GLY A 281 -10.39 -3.78 -25.53
C GLY A 281 -9.47 -3.64 -24.31
N ILE A 282 -10.00 -3.30 -23.13
CA ILE A 282 -9.16 -3.02 -21.94
C ILE A 282 -8.82 -4.30 -21.16
N LYS A 283 -9.66 -5.35 -21.21
CA LYS A 283 -9.34 -6.61 -20.55
C LYS A 283 -8.21 -7.37 -21.26
N GLU A 284 -8.16 -7.35 -22.60
CA GLU A 284 -7.16 -8.09 -23.37
C GLU A 284 -5.74 -7.52 -23.26
N ALA A 285 -5.57 -6.21 -23.04
CA ALA A 285 -4.25 -5.59 -22.91
C ALA A 285 -3.49 -6.02 -21.63
N THR A 286 -4.23 -6.29 -20.55
CA THR A 286 -3.66 -6.68 -19.25
C THR A 286 -3.20 -8.14 -19.25
N ASP A 287 -3.94 -9.02 -19.95
CA ASP A 287 -3.58 -10.43 -20.10
C ASP A 287 -2.34 -10.61 -21.00
N ILE A 288 -2.19 -9.77 -22.03
CA ILE A 288 -1.02 -9.81 -22.94
C ILE A 288 0.28 -9.41 -22.23
N LEU A 289 0.23 -8.44 -21.30
CA LEU A 289 1.39 -8.02 -20.49
C LEU A 289 1.86 -9.10 -19.50
N GLN A 290 0.95 -9.93 -18.98
CA GLN A 290 1.31 -11.07 -18.14
C GLN A 290 1.95 -12.21 -18.94
N VAL A 291 1.46 -12.48 -20.16
CA VAL A 291 2.03 -13.52 -21.04
C VAL A 291 3.43 -13.13 -21.54
N SER A 292 3.64 -11.85 -21.87
CA SER A 292 4.95 -11.36 -22.33
C SER A 292 6.01 -11.36 -21.23
N ARG A 293 5.65 -11.12 -19.96
CA ARG A 293 6.58 -11.28 -18.83
C ARG A 293 7.01 -12.73 -18.57
N ARG A 294 6.13 -13.72 -18.81
CA ARG A 294 6.47 -15.15 -18.70
C ARG A 294 7.40 -15.63 -19.81
N LEU A 295 7.28 -15.10 -21.02
CA LEU A 295 8.14 -15.47 -22.16
C LEU A 295 9.57 -14.92 -22.04
N ILE A 296 9.75 -13.74 -21.44
CA ILE A 296 11.07 -13.10 -21.26
C ILE A 296 11.94 -13.86 -20.25
N GLN A 297 11.35 -14.58 -19.27
CA GLN A 297 12.11 -15.38 -18.30
C GLN A 297 12.69 -16.69 -18.87
N LEU A 298 12.23 -17.14 -20.04
CA LEU A 298 12.58 -18.49 -20.54
C LEU A 298 13.82 -18.53 -21.46
N HIS A 299 14.31 -17.41 -22.01
CA HIS A 299 15.46 -17.45 -22.95
C HIS A 299 16.37 -16.18 -22.90
N PRO A 300 17.52 -16.22 -22.22
CA PRO A 300 18.45 -15.09 -22.09
C PRO A 300 19.29 -14.76 -23.34
N ARG A 301 19.05 -15.39 -24.51
CA ARG A 301 19.93 -15.30 -25.69
C ARG A 301 19.49 -14.33 -26.80
N GLN A 302 18.46 -13.51 -26.61
CA GLN A 302 17.97 -12.57 -27.65
C GLN A 302 18.07 -11.08 -27.28
N HIS A 303 18.99 -10.70 -26.39
CA HIS A 303 19.21 -9.28 -26.06
C HIS A 303 19.93 -8.49 -27.17
N HIS A 304 20.76 -9.14 -28.00
CA HIS A 304 21.70 -8.44 -28.89
C HIS A 304 21.07 -7.82 -30.15
N GLU A 305 19.90 -8.28 -30.60
CA GLU A 305 19.21 -7.72 -31.78
C GLU A 305 18.26 -6.56 -31.42
N PHE A 306 17.76 -6.53 -30.18
CA PHE A 306 16.87 -5.47 -29.71
C PHE A 306 17.60 -4.13 -29.55
N ASP A 307 18.84 -4.16 -29.04
CA ASP A 307 19.69 -2.97 -28.90
C ASP A 307 20.15 -2.40 -30.26
N TRP A 308 20.30 -3.23 -31.29
CA TRP A 308 20.64 -2.77 -32.65
C TRP A 308 19.46 -2.05 -33.31
N PHE A 309 18.24 -2.55 -33.11
CA PHE A 309 17.01 -1.94 -33.65
C PHE A 309 16.70 -0.59 -33.00
N LEU A 310 16.78 -0.50 -31.66
CA LEU A 310 16.59 0.75 -30.92
C LEU A 310 17.62 1.83 -31.31
N ASN A 311 18.89 1.45 -31.47
CA ASN A 311 19.93 2.39 -31.91
C ASN A 311 19.79 2.82 -33.38
N SER A 312 19.25 1.96 -34.25
CA SER A 312 18.96 2.35 -35.64
C SER A 312 17.82 3.36 -35.74
N VAL A 313 16.75 3.18 -34.95
CA VAL A 313 15.58 4.09 -34.93
C VAL A 313 15.93 5.46 -34.34
N LEU A 314 16.86 5.54 -33.39
CA LEU A 314 17.28 6.81 -32.77
C LEU A 314 18.31 7.60 -33.59
N SER A 315 18.94 7.00 -34.61
CA SER A 315 20.07 7.62 -35.33
C SER A 315 19.68 8.48 -36.55
N HIS A 316 18.44 8.42 -37.06
CA HIS A 316 18.05 9.18 -38.24
C HIS A 316 17.40 10.51 -37.86
N ARG A 317 18.25 11.54 -37.77
CA ARG A 317 17.82 12.96 -37.75
C ARG A 317 17.36 13.41 -39.14
N THR A 318 16.40 14.33 -39.10
CA THR A 318 15.88 15.21 -40.17
C THR A 318 14.78 14.62 -41.05
N PHE A 319 13.55 15.12 -40.89
CA PHE A 319 12.66 15.47 -42.00
C PHE A 319 11.72 16.62 -41.61
N ALA A 320 11.35 17.40 -42.61
CA ALA A 320 10.95 18.81 -42.58
C ALA A 320 9.55 19.11 -42.02
N LYS A 321 9.32 20.38 -41.65
CA LYS A 321 7.98 20.98 -41.50
C LYS A 321 7.19 20.83 -42.82
N PRO A 322 5.88 20.56 -42.75
CA PRO A 322 4.94 21.63 -43.13
C PRO A 322 3.68 21.74 -42.24
N GLN A 323 3.04 22.90 -42.40
CA GLN A 323 1.84 23.43 -41.77
C GLN A 323 0.59 22.60 -42.09
N ASP A 324 -0.28 22.30 -41.11
CA ASP A 324 -1.67 21.98 -41.44
C ASP A 324 -2.66 22.13 -40.27
N GLU A 325 -3.85 22.63 -40.60
CA GLU A 325 -4.95 22.99 -39.70
C GLU A 325 -5.62 21.74 -39.06
N ALA A 326 -5.43 20.57 -39.67
CA ALA A 326 -5.94 19.28 -39.21
C ALA A 326 -5.37 18.84 -37.84
N HIS A 327 -4.10 19.17 -37.55
CA HIS A 327 -3.48 18.79 -36.27
C HIS A 327 -4.04 19.59 -35.09
N ARG A 328 -4.47 20.85 -35.31
CA ARG A 328 -5.14 21.65 -34.28
C ARG A 328 -6.53 21.11 -33.94
N VAL A 329 -7.26 20.60 -34.93
CA VAL A 329 -8.62 20.04 -34.72
C VAL A 329 -8.58 18.74 -33.93
N CYS A 330 -7.66 17.82 -34.23
CA CYS A 330 -7.48 16.60 -33.45
C CYS A 330 -7.02 16.87 -32.02
N PHE A 331 -6.09 17.81 -31.83
CA PHE A 331 -5.63 18.19 -30.50
C PHE A 331 -6.73 18.84 -29.66
N LYS A 332 -7.48 19.77 -30.26
CA LYS A 332 -8.63 20.41 -29.60
C LYS A 332 -9.71 19.38 -29.21
N ARG A 333 -9.86 18.29 -29.97
CA ARG A 333 -10.73 17.16 -29.62
C ARG A 333 -10.21 16.32 -28.45
N MET A 334 -8.90 16.13 -28.30
CA MET A 334 -8.34 15.43 -27.12
C MET A 334 -8.46 16.25 -25.84
N VAL A 335 -8.30 17.57 -25.92
CA VAL A 335 -8.45 18.48 -24.76
C VAL A 335 -9.92 18.68 -24.37
N MET A 336 -10.84 18.77 -25.34
CA MET A 336 -12.28 18.98 -25.07
C MET A 336 -13.02 17.73 -24.55
N HIS A 337 -12.38 16.56 -24.52
CA HIS A 337 -12.97 15.30 -24.03
C HIS A 337 -12.43 14.83 -22.66
N ASP A 338 -11.87 15.73 -21.84
CA ASP A 338 -11.41 15.44 -20.46
C ASP A 338 -10.44 14.25 -20.35
N HIS A 339 -9.36 14.27 -21.13
CA HIS A 339 -8.24 13.33 -20.99
C HIS A 339 -6.89 14.01 -20.68
N PRO A 340 -6.78 14.81 -19.60
CA PRO A 340 -5.53 15.51 -19.23
C PRO A 340 -4.38 14.55 -18.84
N GLY A 341 -4.67 13.26 -18.63
CA GLY A 341 -3.68 12.25 -18.27
C GLY A 341 -2.60 11.99 -19.33
N TYR A 342 -2.79 12.41 -20.59
CA TYR A 342 -1.79 12.19 -21.66
C TYR A 342 -0.81 13.35 -21.84
N THR A 343 -1.15 14.56 -21.41
CA THR A 343 -0.31 15.76 -21.57
C THR A 343 0.24 16.30 -20.25
N GLY A 344 -0.30 15.86 -19.10
CA GLY A 344 0.15 16.31 -17.78
C GLY A 344 -0.18 17.78 -17.47
N SER A 345 -1.00 18.43 -18.31
CA SER A 345 -1.44 19.81 -18.16
C SER A 345 -2.84 20.00 -18.75
N GLU A 346 -3.61 20.95 -18.20
CA GLU A 346 -4.94 21.36 -18.68
C GLU A 346 -4.91 22.49 -19.73
N GLY A 347 -3.71 22.94 -20.12
CA GLY A 347 -3.52 24.02 -21.10
C GLY A 347 -2.99 23.51 -22.45
N ASP A 348 -3.19 24.30 -23.51
CA ASP A 348 -2.56 24.04 -24.81
C ASP A 348 -1.02 24.01 -24.65
N PRO A 349 -0.32 22.97 -25.13
CA PRO A 349 1.12 22.86 -25.02
C PRO A 349 1.80 23.95 -25.86
N GLU A 350 2.82 24.59 -25.29
CA GLU A 350 3.58 25.67 -25.95
C GLU A 350 4.09 25.27 -27.35
N ASN A 351 4.32 23.97 -27.59
CA ASN A 351 4.71 23.43 -28.88
C ASN A 351 3.86 22.20 -29.29
N GLY A 352 2.58 22.44 -29.60
CA GLY A 352 1.65 21.41 -30.08
C GLY A 352 2.16 20.48 -31.20
N PRO A 353 2.90 20.98 -32.22
CA PRO A 353 3.50 20.12 -33.24
C PRO A 353 4.48 19.07 -32.68
N ALA A 354 5.28 19.43 -31.67
CA ALA A 354 6.22 18.49 -31.06
C ALA A 354 5.51 17.40 -30.26
N VAL A 355 4.47 17.77 -29.50
CA VAL A 355 3.65 16.83 -28.74
C VAL A 355 2.92 15.85 -29.67
N ALA A 356 2.34 16.36 -30.76
CA ALA A 356 1.69 15.53 -31.76
C ALA A 356 2.68 14.53 -32.39
N ALA A 357 3.87 15.00 -32.78
CA ALA A 357 4.91 14.13 -33.32
C ALA A 357 5.27 12.99 -32.35
N SER A 358 5.46 13.28 -31.06
CA SER A 358 5.74 12.26 -30.04
C SER A 358 4.63 11.22 -29.90
N ILE A 359 3.37 11.65 -29.90
CA ILE A 359 2.21 10.74 -29.80
C ILE A 359 2.13 9.85 -31.06
N PHE A 360 2.27 10.42 -32.25
CA PHE A 360 2.26 9.64 -33.49
C PHE A 360 3.44 8.67 -33.60
N THR A 361 4.63 9.07 -33.15
CA THR A 361 5.78 8.16 -33.05
C THR A 361 5.49 7.00 -32.11
N ALA A 362 4.88 7.25 -30.94
CA ALA A 362 4.50 6.18 -30.02
C ALA A 362 3.50 5.21 -30.69
N VAL A 363 2.46 5.72 -31.36
CA VAL A 363 1.48 4.89 -32.08
C VAL A 363 2.14 4.00 -33.13
N ILE A 364 3.08 4.55 -33.92
CA ILE A 364 3.81 3.79 -34.94
C ILE A 364 4.67 2.69 -34.31
N VAL A 365 5.35 2.99 -33.19
CA VAL A 365 6.18 2.01 -32.47
C VAL A 365 5.32 0.85 -31.95
N TYR A 366 4.16 1.14 -31.36
CA TYR A 366 3.24 0.10 -30.90
C TYR A 366 2.64 -0.71 -32.05
N ALA A 367 2.28 -0.07 -33.16
CA ALA A 367 1.79 -0.78 -34.34
C ALA A 367 2.85 -1.73 -34.92
N ALA A 368 4.11 -1.28 -35.01
CA ALA A 368 5.23 -2.12 -35.45
C ALA A 368 5.48 -3.29 -34.48
N PHE A 369 5.37 -3.05 -33.17
CA PHE A 369 5.46 -4.10 -32.15
C PHE A 369 4.40 -5.19 -32.35
N PHE A 370 3.12 -4.81 -32.58
CA PHE A 370 2.06 -5.78 -32.83
C PHE A 370 2.27 -6.58 -34.11
N VAL A 371 2.73 -5.94 -35.20
CA VAL A 371 3.07 -6.63 -36.45
C VAL A 371 4.19 -7.64 -36.22
N PHE A 372 5.23 -7.26 -35.48
CA PHE A 372 6.33 -8.15 -35.14
C PHE A 372 5.88 -9.34 -34.29
N CYS A 373 5.08 -9.11 -33.24
CA CYS A 373 4.53 -10.17 -32.41
C CYS A 373 3.63 -11.13 -33.20
N ALA A 374 2.79 -10.60 -34.09
CA ALA A 374 1.96 -11.42 -34.98
C ALA A 374 2.81 -12.28 -35.93
N PHE A 375 3.90 -11.72 -36.45
CA PHE A 375 4.84 -12.45 -37.30
C PHE A 375 5.58 -13.57 -36.54
N GLN A 376 6.03 -13.31 -35.31
CA GLN A 376 6.64 -14.33 -34.45
C GLN A 376 5.66 -15.47 -34.13
N ALA A 377 4.41 -15.14 -33.80
CA ALA A 377 3.36 -16.13 -33.57
C ALA A 377 3.09 -16.97 -34.83
N TYR A 378 3.05 -16.33 -36.01
CA TYR A 378 2.89 -17.03 -37.29
C TYR A 378 4.04 -18.00 -37.58
N LEU A 379 5.30 -17.57 -37.38
CA LEU A 379 6.47 -18.44 -37.54
C LEU A 379 6.44 -19.62 -36.59
N HIS A 380 6.00 -19.41 -35.34
CA HIS A 380 5.86 -20.48 -34.36
C HIS A 380 4.80 -21.52 -34.77
N ILE A 381 3.64 -21.08 -35.25
CA ILE A 381 2.57 -21.96 -35.78
C ILE A 381 3.06 -22.74 -37.01
N ARG A 382 3.87 -22.11 -37.87
CA ARG A 382 4.46 -22.77 -39.03
C ARG A 382 5.50 -23.82 -38.61
N ALA A 383 6.34 -23.52 -37.63
CA ALA A 383 7.33 -24.46 -37.10
C ALA A 383 6.68 -25.66 -36.42
N SER A 384 5.60 -25.47 -35.65
CA SER A 384 4.86 -26.57 -35.01
C SER A 384 4.11 -27.50 -35.98
N ARG A 385 3.93 -27.08 -37.24
CA ARG A 385 3.34 -27.90 -38.31
C ARG A 385 4.37 -28.70 -39.12
N GLY A 386 5.66 -28.42 -38.95
CA GLY A 386 6.74 -29.27 -39.47
C GLY A 386 7.03 -30.38 -38.47
N GLY A 387 6.28 -31.48 -38.56
CA GLY A 387 6.47 -32.65 -37.70
C GLY A 387 7.92 -33.15 -37.68
N ALA A 388 8.35 -33.61 -36.52
CA ALA A 388 9.61 -34.31 -36.33
C ALA A 388 9.66 -35.53 -37.27
N ILE A 389 10.46 -35.45 -38.33
CA ILE A 389 10.90 -36.64 -39.06
C ILE A 389 11.98 -37.27 -38.17
N SER A 390 11.57 -38.28 -37.41
CA SER A 390 12.49 -39.24 -36.79
C SER A 390 13.20 -40.00 -37.90
N LEU A 391 14.46 -39.66 -38.17
CA LEU A 391 15.37 -40.58 -38.84
C LEU A 391 16.00 -41.48 -37.79
N SER A 392 15.73 -42.77 -37.96
CA SER A 392 16.25 -43.95 -37.26
C SER A 392 17.76 -43.95 -37.05
#